data_AF-A0A4R3LGI7-F1
#
_entry.id   AF-A0A4R3LGI7-F1
#
_cell.length_a   1.000
_cell.length_b   1.000
_cell.length_c   1.000
_cell.angle_alpha   90.00
_cell.angle_beta   90.00
_cell.angle_gamma   90.00
#
_symmetry.space_group_name_H-M   'P 1'
#
loop_
_entity.id
_entity.type
_entity.pdbx_description
1 polymer ?
#
loop_
_entity_poly.entity_id
_entity_poly.type
_entity_poly.pdbx_seq_one_letter_code
_entity_poly.pdbx_strand_id
1 'polypeptide(L)'
;MSSLFNNEKLKEILLNECNFYNHQAEKEIEGLKKLQEPLQIALQQWIEDRTISEEIEVAGVKLKDIIEKRKCNFTSALFLMSVFMDEHKYVEDFKSIPVFFKRDTGKR
;
A
#
# COMPACT_ATOMS: atom_id res chain seq x y z
N MET A 1 -19.84 -9.08 -1.72
CA MET A 1 -18.72 -9.39 -0.82
C MET A 1 -18.63 -8.26 0.19
N SER A 2 -18.64 -8.56 1.49
CA SER A 2 -18.47 -7.55 2.54
C SER A 2 -16.98 -7.18 2.65
N SER A 3 -16.66 -5.90 2.78
CA SER A 3 -15.29 -5.46 3.11
C SER A 3 -15.02 -5.71 4.59
N LEU A 4 -13.76 -5.96 4.95
CA LEU A 4 -13.32 -6.01 6.36
C LEU A 4 -12.86 -4.65 6.89
N PHE A 5 -12.96 -3.60 6.07
CA PHE A 5 -12.59 -2.24 6.42
C PHE A 5 -13.75 -1.26 6.21
N ASN A 6 -13.67 -0.11 6.88
CA ASN A 6 -14.64 0.98 6.81
C ASN A 6 -14.49 1.79 5.51
N ASN A 7 -15.42 1.60 4.57
CA ASN A 7 -15.39 2.26 3.26
C ASN A 7 -15.56 3.79 3.34
N GLU A 8 -16.36 4.29 4.28
CA GLU A 8 -16.65 5.73 4.40
C GLU A 8 -15.42 6.47 4.90
N LYS A 9 -14.81 5.98 5.99
CA LYS A 9 -13.55 6.54 6.52
C LYS A 9 -12.43 6.47 5.48
N LEU A 10 -12.33 5.35 4.76
CA LEU A 10 -11.33 5.23 3.70
C LEU A 10 -11.57 6.24 2.58
N LYS A 11 -12.83 6.45 2.18
CA LYS A 11 -13.18 7.45 1.17
C LYS A 11 -12.75 8.86 1.60
N GLU A 12 -13.02 9.24 2.85
CA GLU A 12 -12.57 10.54 3.39
C GLU A 12 -11.05 10.70 3.34
N ILE A 13 -10.30 9.66 3.74
CA ILE A 13 -8.84 9.67 3.69
C ILE A 13 -8.35 9.83 2.25
N LEU A 14 -8.91 9.08 1.31
CA LEU A 14 -8.48 9.14 -0.09
C LEU A 14 -8.73 10.53 -0.69
N LEU A 15 -9.88 11.14 -0.41
CA LEU A 15 -10.24 12.47 -0.90
C LEU A 15 -9.41 13.57 -0.26
N ASN A 16 -9.26 13.55 1.06
CA ASN A 16 -8.72 14.68 1.83
C ASN A 16 -7.20 14.58 2.03
N GLU A 17 -6.66 13.38 2.22
CA GLU A 17 -5.23 13.16 2.53
C GLU A 17 -4.44 12.76 1.28
N CYS A 18 -5.04 11.94 0.40
CA CYS A 18 -4.35 11.41 -0.78
C CYS A 18 -4.61 12.20 -2.07
N ASN A 19 -5.45 13.24 -2.04
CA ASN A 19 -5.84 14.08 -3.19
C ASN A 19 -6.51 13.30 -4.33
N PHE A 20 -7.27 12.26 -4.01
CA PHE A 20 -8.02 11.51 -5.02
C PHE A 20 -9.28 12.28 -5.41
N TYR A 21 -9.65 12.19 -6.68
CA TYR A 21 -11.00 12.56 -7.10
C TYR A 21 -12.01 11.48 -6.67
N ASN A 22 -13.28 11.85 -6.53
CA ASN A 22 -14.35 10.93 -6.08
C ASN A 22 -14.40 9.61 -6.87
N HIS A 23 -14.34 9.69 -8.20
CA HIS A 23 -14.33 8.50 -9.06
C HIS A 23 -13.07 7.64 -8.88
N GLN A 24 -11.93 8.23 -8.54
CA GLN A 24 -10.70 7.49 -8.24
C GLN A 24 -10.82 6.81 -6.89
N ALA A 25 -11.33 7.50 -5.87
CA ALA A 25 -11.53 6.94 -4.54
C ALA A 25 -12.49 5.74 -4.57
N GLU A 26 -13.60 5.84 -5.32
CA GLU A 26 -14.54 4.73 -5.49
C GLU A 26 -13.90 3.53 -6.18
N LYS A 27 -13.12 3.76 -7.25
CA LYS A 27 -12.41 2.68 -7.95
C LYS A 27 -11.34 2.03 -7.05
N GLU A 28 -10.61 2.83 -6.28
CA GLU A 28 -9.60 2.36 -5.32
C GLU A 28 -10.24 1.45 -4.27
N ILE A 29 -11.34 1.90 -3.65
CA ILE A 29 -12.09 1.12 -2.65
C ILE A 29 -12.56 -0.22 -3.23
N GLU A 30 -13.14 -0.23 -4.43
CA GLU A 30 -13.58 -1.47 -5.09
C GLU A 30 -12.42 -2.42 -5.42
N GLY A 31 -11.22 -1.89 -5.67
CA GLY A 31 -10.01 -2.70 -5.78
C GLY A 31 -9.59 -3.28 -4.43
N LEU A 32 -9.59 -2.47 -3.38
CA LEU A 32 -9.16 -2.86 -2.04
C LEU A 32 -10.06 -3.94 -1.42
N LYS A 33 -11.35 -3.97 -1.79
CA LYS A 33 -12.30 -5.03 -1.42
C LYS A 33 -11.94 -6.41 -1.94
N LYS A 34 -11.11 -6.49 -2.99
CA LYS A 34 -10.72 -7.74 -3.64
C LYS A 34 -9.41 -8.30 -3.12
N LEU A 35 -8.72 -7.56 -2.25
CA LEU A 35 -7.47 -7.99 -1.67
C LEU A 35 -7.69 -9.19 -0.73
N GLN A 36 -6.63 -9.96 -0.53
CA GLN A 36 -6.58 -11.05 0.43
C GLN A 36 -6.91 -10.51 1.84
N GLU A 37 -7.57 -11.34 2.64
CA GLU A 37 -8.06 -10.96 3.98
C GLU A 37 -7.01 -10.30 4.90
N PRO A 38 -5.77 -10.80 5.01
CA PRO A 38 -4.74 -10.15 5.82
C PRO A 38 -4.46 -8.69 5.42
N LEU A 39 -4.53 -8.38 4.11
CA LEU A 39 -4.34 -7.02 3.61
C LEU A 39 -5.52 -6.11 3.95
N GLN A 40 -6.74 -6.65 3.94
CA GLN A 40 -7.93 -5.90 4.36
C GLN A 40 -7.92 -5.59 5.85
N ILE A 41 -7.44 -6.52 6.68
CA ILE A 41 -7.27 -6.32 8.12
C ILE A 41 -6.24 -5.21 8.39
N ALA A 42 -5.07 -5.28 7.73
CA ALA A 42 -4.07 -4.22 7.84
C ALA A 42 -4.57 -2.86 7.35
N LEU A 43 -5.42 -2.85 6.31
CA LEU A 43 -6.09 -1.63 5.87
C LEU A 43 -7.03 -1.06 6.93
N GLN A 44 -7.84 -1.90 7.59
CA GLN A 44 -8.71 -1.44 8.66
C GLN A 44 -7.92 -0.84 9.82
N GLN A 45 -6.83 -1.50 10.24
CA GLN A 45 -5.95 -0.96 11.28
C GLN A 45 -5.39 0.41 10.87
N TRP A 46 -4.81 0.51 9.66
CA TRP A 46 -4.27 1.77 9.16
C TRP A 46 -5.31 2.90 9.06
N ILE A 47 -6.56 2.57 8.72
CA ILE A 47 -7.67 3.53 8.72
C ILE A 47 -7.93 4.09 10.14
N GLU A 48 -7.75 3.28 11.18
CA GLU A 48 -7.99 3.67 12.57
C GLU A 48 -6.85 4.49 13.17
N ASP A 49 -5.60 4.07 13.00
CA ASP A 49 -4.47 4.61 13.75
C ASP A 49 -3.24 4.97 12.89
N ARG A 50 -3.32 4.76 11.57
CA ARG A 50 -2.21 4.94 10.59
C ARG A 50 -1.02 4.02 10.83
N THR A 51 -1.14 2.99 11.67
CA THR A 51 -0.11 1.98 11.89
C THR A 51 0.05 1.12 10.63
N ILE A 52 1.30 0.85 10.26
CA ILE A 52 1.66 -0.07 9.19
C ILE A 52 2.02 -1.41 9.84
N SER A 53 1.27 -2.47 9.52
CA SER A 53 1.58 -3.81 10.04
C SER A 53 2.96 -4.27 9.59
N GLU A 54 3.78 -4.73 10.54
CA GLU A 54 5.09 -5.34 10.29
C GLU A 54 5.01 -6.87 10.13
N GLU A 55 3.82 -7.45 10.31
CA GLU A 55 3.57 -8.90 10.24
C GLU A 55 3.40 -9.39 8.82
N ILE A 56 2.95 -8.52 7.90
CA ILE A 56 2.74 -8.86 6.51
C ILE A 56 4.08 -8.79 5.75
N GLU A 57 4.56 -9.95 5.36
CA GLU A 57 5.82 -10.14 4.65
C GLU A 57 5.67 -11.20 3.55
N VAL A 58 6.27 -10.94 2.40
CA VAL A 58 6.46 -11.94 1.35
C VAL A 58 7.94 -12.00 0.99
N ALA A 59 8.56 -13.16 1.26
CA ALA A 59 9.97 -13.43 0.95
C ALA A 59 10.94 -12.31 1.41
N GLY A 60 10.79 -11.83 2.65
CA GLY A 60 11.65 -10.78 3.21
C GLY A 60 11.24 -9.34 2.89
N VAL A 61 10.16 -9.12 2.13
CA VAL A 61 9.67 -7.78 1.78
C VAL A 61 8.41 -7.46 2.57
N LYS A 62 8.44 -6.36 3.33
CA LYS A 62 7.30 -5.83 4.10
C LYS A 62 6.63 -4.66 3.39
N LEU A 63 5.44 -4.28 3.84
CA LEU A 63 4.71 -3.12 3.30
C LEU A 63 5.52 -1.82 3.39
N LYS A 64 6.24 -1.62 4.48
CA LYS A 64 7.10 -0.44 4.68
C LYS A 64 8.21 -0.35 3.64
N ASP A 65 8.83 -1.48 3.28
CA ASP A 65 9.88 -1.53 2.25
C ASP A 65 9.33 -1.10 0.88
N ILE A 66 8.09 -1.49 0.57
CA ILE A 66 7.40 -1.08 -0.66
C ILE A 66 7.18 0.43 -0.68
N ILE A 67 6.63 0.98 0.41
CA ILE A 67 6.35 2.42 0.55
C ILE A 67 7.64 3.22 0.38
N GLU A 68 8.71 2.84 1.08
CA GLU A 68 9.98 3.56 1.04
C GLU A 68 10.66 3.45 -0.33
N LYS A 69 10.70 2.25 -0.92
CA LYS A 69 11.36 1.99 -2.20
C LYS A 69 10.62 2.62 -3.39
N ARG A 70 9.28 2.57 -3.40
CA ARG A 70 8.45 3.10 -4.50
C ARG A 70 7.99 4.53 -4.28
N LYS A 71 8.17 5.08 -3.07
CA LYS A 71 7.66 6.39 -2.65
C LYS A 71 6.15 6.53 -2.93
N CYS A 72 5.40 5.48 -2.60
CA CYS A 72 3.95 5.41 -2.81
C CYS A 72 3.19 5.51 -1.48
N ASN A 73 1.87 5.66 -1.57
CA ASN A 73 0.99 5.63 -0.40
C ASN A 73 0.71 4.18 0.05
N PHE A 74 0.09 4.06 1.23
CA PHE A 74 -0.21 2.77 1.84
C PHE A 74 -1.12 1.88 0.96
N THR A 75 -2.17 2.44 0.33
CA THR A 75 -3.08 1.65 -0.51
C THR A 75 -2.38 1.08 -1.74
N SER A 76 -1.49 1.86 -2.38
CA SER A 76 -0.66 1.38 -3.49
C SER A 76 0.28 0.25 -3.06
N ALA A 77 0.83 0.34 -1.84
CA ALA A 77 1.67 -0.71 -1.29
C ALA A 77 0.90 -2.01 -1.03
N LEU A 78 -0.36 -1.92 -0.58
CA LEU A 78 -1.24 -3.09 -0.41
C LEU A 78 -1.50 -3.80 -1.75
N PHE A 79 -1.78 -3.06 -2.83
CA PHE A 79 -1.95 -3.68 -4.14
C PHE A 79 -0.70 -4.41 -4.61
N LEU A 80 0.49 -3.83 -4.41
CA LEU A 80 1.72 -4.50 -4.80
C LEU A 80 2.01 -5.72 -3.92
N MET A 81 1.74 -5.63 -2.61
CA MET A 81 1.86 -6.78 -1.70
C MET A 81 0.91 -7.91 -2.08
N SER A 82 -0.31 -7.59 -2.52
CA SER A 82 -1.26 -8.58 -3.05
C SER A 82 -0.69 -9.33 -4.25
N VAL A 83 -0.10 -8.60 -5.20
CA VAL A 83 0.60 -9.20 -6.35
C VAL A 83 1.77 -10.08 -5.90
N PHE A 84 2.51 -9.70 -4.87
CA PHE A 84 3.59 -10.53 -4.32
C PHE A 84 3.07 -11.81 -3.67
N MET A 85 1.95 -11.75 -2.94
CA MET A 85 1.30 -12.92 -2.35
C MET A 85 0.82 -13.91 -3.41
N ASP A 86 0.28 -13.41 -4.54
CA ASP A 86 -0.20 -14.25 -5.63
C ASP A 86 0.93 -14.78 -6.52
N GLU A 87 1.95 -13.96 -6.78
CA GLU A 87 3.02 -14.25 -7.74
C GLU A 87 4.40 -13.85 -7.19
N HIS A 88 5.02 -14.78 -6.45
CA HIS A 88 6.33 -14.60 -5.80
C HIS A 88 7.45 -14.10 -6.73
N LYS A 89 7.40 -14.38 -8.05
CA LYS A 89 8.40 -13.92 -9.01
C LYS A 89 8.58 -12.40 -9.03
N TYR A 90 7.50 -11.64 -8.78
CA TYR A 90 7.56 -10.17 -8.79
C TYR A 90 8.29 -9.60 -7.58
N VAL A 91 8.46 -10.38 -6.51
CA VAL A 91 9.26 -9.98 -5.36
C VAL A 91 10.74 -9.89 -5.74
N GLU A 92 11.23 -10.83 -6.54
CA GLU A 92 12.61 -10.83 -7.00
C GLU A 92 12.87 -9.67 -7.97
N ASP A 93 11.94 -9.41 -8.89
CA ASP A 93 11.98 -8.22 -9.73
C ASP A 93 12.01 -6.95 -8.88
N PHE A 94 11.14 -6.84 -7.86
CA PHE A 94 11.10 -5.71 -6.96
C PHE A 94 12.42 -5.51 -6.20
N LYS A 95 13.02 -6.58 -5.69
CA LYS A 95 14.32 -6.53 -5.00
C LYS A 95 15.42 -6.04 -5.93
N SER A 96 15.42 -6.47 -7.19
CA SER A 96 16.44 -6.11 -8.19
C SER A 96 16.45 -4.62 -8.58
N ILE A 97 15.33 -3.91 -8.42
CA ILE A 97 15.24 -2.48 -8.73
C ILE A 97 16.20 -1.70 -7.82
N PRO A 98 17.14 -0.90 -8.36
CA PRO A 98 18.02 -0.07 -7.54
C PRO A 98 17.20 0.94 -6.73
N VAL A 99 17.53 1.08 -5.44
CA VAL A 99 16.94 2.10 -4.57
C VAL A 99 17.58 3.44 -4.95
N PHE A 100 17.03 4.13 -5.95
CA PHE A 100 17.52 5.45 -6.34
C PHE A 100 17.11 6.49 -5.28
N PHE A 101 18.02 6.79 -4.35
CA PHE A 101 17.85 7.92 -3.44
C PHE A 101 18.98 8.96 -3.54
N LYS A 102 18.48 10.21 -3.62
CA LYS A 102 19.08 11.52 -3.35
C LYS A 102 20.20 11.98 -4.30
N ARG A 103 19.87 13.00 -5.10
CA ARG A 103 20.85 14.04 -5.47
C ARG A 103 21.44 14.54 -4.15
N ASP A 104 22.73 14.31 -3.94
CA ASP A 104 23.53 15.15 -3.07
C ASP A 104 23.43 16.59 -3.62
N THR A 105 22.57 17.41 -3.04
CA THR A 105 22.80 18.85 -3.08
C THR A 105 23.83 19.16 -2.00
N GLY A 106 25.07 18.71 -2.23
CA GLY A 106 26.23 19.23 -1.54
C GLY A 106 26.40 20.69 -1.93
N LYS A 107 25.85 21.59 -1.12
CA LYS A 107 26.31 22.97 -1.02
C LYS A 107 26.73 23.24 0.41
N ARG A 108 28.03 23.14 0.66
CA ARG A 108 28.77 24.03 1.55
C ARG A 108 30.14 24.26 0.94
#